data_AF-A0AAT9S668-F1
#
_entry.id   AF-A0AAT9S668-F1
#
_cell.length_a   1.000
_cell.length_b   1.000
_cell.length_c   1.000
_cell.angle_alpha   90.00
_cell.angle_beta   90.00
_cell.angle_gamma   90.00
#
_symmetry.space_group_name_H-M   'P 1'
#
loop_
_entity.id
_entity.type
_entity.pdbx_description
1 polymer ?
#
loop_
_entity_poly.entity_id
_entity_poly.type
_entity_poly.pdbx_seq_one_letter_code
_entity_poly.pdbx_strand_id
1 'polypeptide(L)'
;MSARGRGYRYVGPVELKTAVRSGGGGCRIGSAADFGSWIAGRSAAELAEPFTFVVGMDGVLRLAPRRSEHVACADGDMVLSAGEISFAREAGRWAVGEVSNQSTGYCPDISSWSAVARALDDVELGRPSGFSHEVVFRRCPGCQEHNIVREGDFVCVFCGSDLPATWNVDPAE
;
A
#
# COMPACT_ATOMS: atom_id res chain seq x y z
N MET A 1 -13.16 -12.04 18.03
CA MET A 1 -13.39 -11.10 16.92
C MET A 1 -12.08 -10.98 16.16
N SER A 2 -11.95 -11.61 14.98
CA SER A 2 -10.75 -11.39 14.15
C SER A 2 -10.68 -9.91 13.84
N ALA A 3 -9.68 -9.22 14.40
CA ALA A 3 -9.45 -7.81 14.13
C ALA A 3 -9.00 -7.67 12.67
N ARG A 4 -9.96 -7.71 11.73
CA ARG A 4 -9.77 -7.18 10.40
C ARG A 4 -9.36 -5.72 10.60
N GLY A 5 -8.18 -5.35 10.11
CA GLY A 5 -7.63 -4.01 10.28
C GLY A 5 -8.56 -2.95 9.67
N ARG A 6 -8.26 -1.67 9.92
CA ARG A 6 -8.95 -0.55 9.28
C ARG A 6 -8.93 -0.73 7.75
N GLY A 7 -10.09 -0.62 7.11
CA GLY A 7 -10.18 -0.49 5.66
C GLY A 7 -10.02 0.97 5.24
N TYR A 8 -9.30 1.19 4.15
CA TYR A 8 -9.05 2.51 3.55
C TYR A 8 -9.84 2.61 2.25
N ARG A 9 -10.69 3.64 2.12
CA ARG A 9 -11.34 3.95 0.84
C ARG A 9 -10.37 4.74 -0.03
N TYR A 10 -10.60 4.66 -1.33
CA TYR A 10 -9.90 5.51 -2.28
C TYR A 10 -10.38 6.96 -2.13
N VAL A 11 -9.45 7.88 -1.91
CA VAL A 11 -9.65 9.33 -1.70
C VAL A 11 -8.93 10.18 -2.76
N GLY A 12 -8.31 9.54 -3.75
CA GLY A 12 -7.64 10.23 -4.86
C GLY A 12 -8.62 10.74 -5.93
N PRO A 13 -8.09 11.25 -7.06
CA PRO A 13 -8.88 11.76 -8.19
C PRO A 13 -9.91 10.74 -8.69
N VAL A 14 -11.16 11.19 -8.86
CA VAL A 14 -12.29 10.32 -9.25
C VAL A 14 -12.10 9.71 -10.63
N GLU A 15 -11.41 10.42 -11.53
CA GLU A 15 -11.15 10.00 -12.90
C GLU A 15 -10.34 8.71 -12.94
N LEU A 16 -9.38 8.55 -12.03
CA LEU A 16 -8.57 7.34 -11.90
C LEU A 16 -9.41 6.16 -11.40
N LYS A 17 -10.36 6.40 -10.48
CA LYS A 17 -11.30 5.37 -10.03
C LYS A 17 -12.27 4.95 -11.15
N THR A 18 -12.80 5.91 -11.90
CA THR A 18 -13.71 5.64 -13.02
C THR A 18 -13.00 4.95 -14.19
N ALA A 19 -11.69 5.16 -14.35
CA ALA A 19 -10.89 4.52 -15.39
C ALA A 19 -10.54 3.05 -15.11
N VAL A 20 -10.81 2.54 -13.90
CA VAL A 20 -10.54 1.13 -13.55
C VAL A 20 -11.39 0.22 -14.43
N ARG A 21 -10.72 -0.69 -15.14
CA ARG A 21 -11.35 -1.70 -15.98
C ARG A 21 -11.42 -3.01 -15.23
N SER A 22 -12.58 -3.66 -15.26
CA SER A 22 -12.74 -5.00 -14.70
C SER A 22 -11.70 -5.96 -15.27
N GLY A 23 -11.02 -6.70 -14.38
CA GLY A 23 -9.95 -7.62 -14.77
C GLY A 23 -8.59 -6.96 -14.99
N GLY A 24 -8.47 -5.64 -14.78
CA GLY A 24 -7.21 -4.90 -14.73
C GLY A 24 -6.54 -4.88 -13.34
N GLY A 25 -7.11 -5.61 -12.38
CA GLY A 25 -6.62 -5.74 -11.02
C GLY A 25 -5.19 -6.27 -10.92
N GLY A 26 -4.54 -6.00 -9.79
CA GLY A 26 -3.23 -6.57 -9.48
C GLY A 26 -3.28 -8.10 -9.44
N CYS A 27 -2.16 -8.73 -9.79
CA CYS A 27 -2.02 -10.18 -9.70
C CYS A 27 -2.18 -10.63 -8.26
N ARG A 28 -3.16 -11.50 -8.01
CA ARG A 28 -3.46 -12.03 -6.68
C ARG A 28 -2.41 -13.06 -6.28
N ILE A 29 -1.75 -12.83 -5.14
CA ILE A 29 -0.74 -13.70 -4.55
C ILE A 29 -1.29 -14.23 -3.22
N GLY A 30 -1.87 -15.43 -3.24
CA GLY A 30 -2.50 -16.05 -2.08
C GLY A 30 -1.68 -17.20 -1.46
N SER A 31 -0.52 -17.51 -2.03
CA SER A 31 0.37 -18.57 -1.56
C SER A 31 1.81 -18.34 -2.04
N ALA A 32 2.75 -19.07 -1.44
CA ALA A 32 4.14 -19.10 -1.90
C ALA A 32 4.28 -19.59 -3.35
N ALA A 33 3.40 -20.51 -3.79
CA ALA A 33 3.38 -21.01 -5.17
C ALA A 33 2.90 -19.95 -6.17
N ASP A 34 1.90 -19.14 -5.79
CA ASP A 34 1.44 -18.00 -6.60
C ASP A 34 2.58 -16.99 -6.77
N PHE A 35 3.27 -16.65 -5.68
CA PHE A 35 4.40 -15.74 -5.72
C PHE A 35 5.53 -16.29 -6.60
N GLY A 36 5.91 -17.56 -6.40
CA GLY A 36 6.95 -18.22 -7.18
C GLY A 36 6.66 -18.22 -8.68
N SER A 37 5.41 -18.45 -9.07
CA SER A 37 4.98 -18.41 -10.46
C SER A 37 5.00 -16.99 -11.02
N TRP A 38 4.53 -16.02 -10.25
CA TRP A 38 4.49 -14.61 -10.65
C TRP A 38 5.88 -13.99 -10.83
N ILE A 39 6.79 -14.24 -9.87
CA ILE A 39 8.14 -13.66 -9.85
C ILE A 39 9.03 -14.29 -10.93
N ALA A 40 8.83 -15.58 -11.25
CA ALA A 40 9.57 -16.27 -12.32
C ALA A 40 9.29 -15.69 -13.71
N GLY A 41 8.13 -15.05 -13.89
CA GLY A 41 7.76 -14.36 -15.12
C GLY A 41 8.29 -12.92 -15.24
N ARG A 42 9.04 -12.40 -14.26
CA ARG A 42 9.57 -11.02 -14.28
C ARG A 42 10.96 -10.96 -14.91
N SER A 43 11.18 -9.97 -15.76
CA SER A 43 12.51 -9.62 -16.26
C SER A 43 13.39 -9.02 -15.17
N ALA A 44 14.72 -9.06 -15.36
CA ALA A 44 15.66 -8.41 -14.45
C ALA A 44 15.41 -6.88 -14.33
N ALA A 45 14.95 -6.25 -15.42
CA ALA A 45 14.60 -4.84 -15.43
C ALA A 45 13.35 -4.55 -14.58
N GLU A 46 12.32 -5.40 -14.64
CA GLU A 46 11.15 -5.28 -13.77
C GLU A 46 11.51 -5.50 -12.30
N LEU A 47 12.39 -6.46 -12.00
CA LEU A 47 12.83 -6.76 -10.63
C LEU A 47 13.70 -5.65 -10.01
N ALA A 48 14.28 -4.78 -10.84
CA ALA A 48 15.06 -3.63 -10.38
C ALA A 48 14.16 -2.44 -9.95
N GLU A 49 12.87 -2.48 -10.27
CA GLU A 49 11.88 -1.45 -9.93
C GLU A 49 10.97 -1.94 -8.80
N PRO A 50 10.49 -1.05 -7.91
CA PRO A 50 9.44 -1.43 -6.97
C PRO A 50 8.11 -1.69 -7.69
N PHE A 51 7.33 -2.61 -7.14
CA PHE A 51 5.99 -2.96 -7.57
C PHE A 51 4.94 -2.18 -6.77
N THR A 52 3.86 -1.81 -7.44
CA THR A 52 2.64 -1.34 -6.78
C THR A 52 2.01 -2.53 -6.05
N PHE A 53 1.68 -2.39 -4.76
CA PHE A 53 0.92 -3.41 -4.05
C PHE A 53 -0.32 -2.86 -3.37
N VAL A 54 -1.30 -3.74 -3.19
CA VAL A 54 -2.39 -3.56 -2.23
C VAL A 54 -2.59 -4.85 -1.43
N VAL A 55 -3.08 -4.70 -0.20
CA VAL A 55 -3.67 -5.82 0.56
C VAL A 55 -5.18 -5.63 0.50
N GLY A 56 -5.87 -6.55 -0.17
CA GLY A 56 -7.32 -6.47 -0.32
C GLY A 56 -8.07 -6.63 1.01
N MET A 57 -9.37 -6.34 1.01
CA MET A 57 -10.24 -6.60 2.18
C MET A 57 -10.34 -8.09 2.53
N ASP A 58 -10.00 -8.96 1.58
CA ASP A 58 -9.83 -10.41 1.74
C ASP A 58 -8.51 -10.79 2.44
N GLY A 59 -7.64 -9.83 2.75
CA GLY A 59 -6.31 -10.05 3.34
C GLY A 59 -5.25 -10.47 2.34
N VAL A 60 -5.58 -10.55 1.05
CA VAL A 60 -4.69 -11.12 0.03
C VAL A 60 -3.80 -10.03 -0.57
N LEU A 61 -2.51 -10.35 -0.75
CA LEU A 61 -1.55 -9.50 -1.45
C LEU A 61 -1.88 -9.47 -2.94
N ARG A 62 -1.91 -8.27 -3.53
CA ARG A 62 -2.05 -8.06 -4.98
C ARG A 62 -0.90 -7.20 -5.46
N LEU A 63 -0.26 -7.63 -6.55
CA LEU A 63 0.93 -7.00 -7.11
C LEU A 63 0.70 -6.52 -8.54
N ALA A 64 1.16 -5.31 -8.86
CA ALA A 64 1.16 -4.76 -10.19
C ALA A 64 2.52 -4.12 -10.52
N PRO A 65 2.89 -3.99 -11.81
CA PRO A 65 4.12 -3.31 -12.19
C PRO A 65 4.20 -1.88 -11.65
N ARG A 66 5.42 -1.37 -11.46
CA ARG A 66 5.70 0.03 -11.13
C ARG A 66 4.83 1.02 -11.92
N ARG A 67 4.38 2.10 -11.26
CA ARG A 67 3.51 3.17 -11.82
C ARG A 67 2.10 2.70 -12.19
N SER A 68 1.71 1.49 -11.79
CA SER A 68 0.30 1.13 -11.80
C SER A 68 -0.41 1.90 -10.70
N GLU A 69 -1.61 2.41 -10.99
CA GLU A 69 -2.44 3.07 -9.99
C GLU A 69 -2.87 2.06 -8.91
N HIS A 70 -2.73 2.41 -7.63
CA HIS A 70 -3.18 1.52 -6.53
C HIS A 70 -4.66 1.19 -6.65
N VAL A 71 -5.49 2.12 -7.12
CA VAL A 71 -6.94 1.91 -7.30
C VAL A 71 -7.23 0.90 -8.40
N ALA A 72 -6.42 0.88 -9.46
CA ALA A 72 -6.51 -0.17 -10.47
C ALA A 72 -6.02 -1.52 -9.89
N CYS A 73 -4.92 -1.52 -9.14
CA CYS A 73 -4.40 -2.72 -8.47
C CYS A 73 -5.43 -3.36 -7.52
N ALA A 74 -6.24 -2.53 -6.86
CA ALA A 74 -7.34 -2.92 -5.99
C ALA A 74 -8.68 -3.21 -6.72
N ASP A 75 -8.72 -3.14 -8.05
CA ASP A 75 -9.98 -3.26 -8.84
C ASP A 75 -11.07 -2.26 -8.39
N GLY A 76 -10.67 -1.10 -7.88
CA GLY A 76 -11.55 -0.04 -7.40
C GLY A 76 -12.04 -0.18 -5.96
N ASP A 77 -11.70 -1.27 -5.28
CA ASP A 77 -12.19 -1.61 -3.94
C ASP A 77 -11.43 -0.89 -2.80
N MET A 78 -11.97 -1.03 -1.59
CA MET A 78 -11.24 -0.70 -0.36
C MET A 78 -10.06 -1.64 -0.15
N VAL A 79 -9.06 -1.17 0.60
CA VAL A 79 -7.85 -1.94 0.92
C VAL A 79 -7.56 -1.93 2.42
N LEU A 80 -6.84 -2.93 2.90
CA LEU A 80 -6.26 -2.94 4.24
C LEU A 80 -4.89 -2.25 4.28
N SER A 81 -4.21 -2.14 3.14
CA SER A 81 -3.00 -1.34 2.94
C SER A 81 -2.72 -1.17 1.45
N ALA A 82 -1.96 -0.14 1.08
CA ALA A 82 -1.47 0.10 -0.27
C ALA A 82 -0.11 0.78 -0.23
N GLY A 83 0.72 0.56 -1.24
CA GLY A 83 2.01 1.23 -1.35
C GLY A 83 2.93 0.60 -2.39
N GLU A 84 4.23 0.68 -2.14
CA GLU A 84 5.26 0.16 -3.04
C GLU A 84 6.08 -0.93 -2.33
N ILE A 85 6.49 -1.96 -3.07
CA ILE A 85 7.25 -3.09 -2.53
C ILE A 85 8.29 -3.60 -3.55
N SER A 86 9.50 -3.90 -3.10
CA SER A 86 10.53 -4.56 -3.91
C SER A 86 10.90 -5.92 -3.33
N PHE A 87 11.50 -6.79 -4.15
CA PHE A 87 11.87 -8.14 -3.76
C PHE A 87 13.35 -8.37 -4.02
N ALA A 88 14.02 -9.03 -3.09
CA ALA A 88 15.43 -9.38 -3.17
C ALA A 88 15.62 -10.87 -2.88
N ARG A 89 16.76 -11.42 -3.33
CA ARG A 89 17.19 -12.76 -2.95
C ARG A 89 18.12 -12.67 -1.73
N GLU A 90 17.72 -13.33 -0.65
CA GLU A 90 18.49 -13.44 0.58
C GLU A 90 18.75 -14.91 0.88
N ALA A 91 20.03 -15.31 0.98
CA ALA A 91 20.44 -16.70 1.21
C ALA A 91 19.71 -17.73 0.29
N GLY A 92 19.47 -17.35 -0.97
CA GLY A 92 18.78 -18.18 -1.98
C GLY A 92 17.25 -18.18 -1.89
N ARG A 93 16.64 -17.49 -0.93
CA ARG A 93 15.17 -17.35 -0.79
C ARG A 93 14.73 -15.95 -1.21
N TRP A 94 13.47 -15.80 -1.60
CA TRP A 94 12.90 -14.48 -1.85
C TRP A 94 12.49 -13.83 -0.52
N ALA A 95 12.78 -12.54 -0.41
CA ALA A 95 12.37 -11.69 0.68
C ALA A 95 11.94 -10.32 0.14
N VAL A 96 11.22 -9.56 0.94
CA VAL A 96 10.93 -8.15 0.70
C VAL A 96 12.22 -7.35 0.89
N GLY A 97 12.64 -6.62 -0.14
CA GLY A 97 13.79 -5.72 -0.06
C GLY A 97 13.40 -4.42 0.64
N GLU A 98 12.51 -3.66 0.02
CA GLU A 98 11.95 -2.43 0.58
C GLU A 98 10.42 -2.46 0.49
N VAL A 99 9.76 -1.83 1.46
CA VAL A 99 8.31 -1.69 1.48
C VAL A 99 7.90 -0.38 2.12
N SER A 100 6.95 0.32 1.49
CA SER A 100 6.38 1.58 1.98
C SER A 100 4.87 1.54 1.94
N ASN A 101 4.22 2.39 2.74
CA ASN A 101 2.78 2.65 2.66
C ASN A 101 2.45 3.82 1.72
N GLN A 102 3.34 4.15 0.78
CA GLN A 102 3.22 5.32 -0.09
C GLN A 102 2.14 5.11 -1.15
N SER A 103 0.90 5.42 -0.80
CA SER A 103 -0.22 5.53 -1.75
C SER A 103 -0.95 6.84 -1.52
N THR A 104 -0.85 7.78 -2.46
CA THR A 104 -1.56 9.07 -2.39
C THR A 104 -3.06 8.93 -2.70
N GLY A 105 -3.47 7.80 -3.27
CA GLY A 105 -4.86 7.48 -3.56
C GLY A 105 -5.61 6.85 -2.38
N TYR A 106 -4.95 6.09 -1.51
CA TYR A 106 -5.56 5.45 -0.34
C TYR A 106 -5.10 6.02 1.01
N CYS A 107 -3.92 6.64 1.04
CA CYS A 107 -3.32 7.26 2.23
C CYS A 107 -3.36 6.39 3.50
N PRO A 108 -2.93 5.11 3.46
CA PRO A 108 -3.04 4.22 4.61
C PRO A 108 -2.19 4.69 5.81
N ASP A 109 -2.70 4.49 7.03
CA ASP A 109 -1.97 4.77 8.27
C ASP A 109 -0.84 3.76 8.50
N ILE A 110 0.18 4.13 9.29
CA ILE A 110 1.30 3.24 9.64
C ILE A 110 0.84 1.92 10.29
N SER A 111 -0.31 1.93 10.97
CA SER A 111 -0.92 0.73 11.55
C SER A 111 -1.38 -0.31 10.51
N SER A 112 -1.49 0.09 9.22
CA SER A 112 -1.75 -0.83 8.11
C SER A 112 -0.67 -1.87 7.91
N TRP A 113 0.54 -1.63 8.45
CA TRP A 113 1.65 -2.60 8.45
C TRP A 113 1.21 -3.99 8.92
N SER A 114 0.35 -4.05 9.94
CA SER A 114 -0.14 -5.33 10.47
C SER A 114 -0.87 -6.19 9.43
N ALA A 115 -1.53 -5.58 8.45
CA ALA A 115 -2.16 -6.31 7.34
C ALA A 115 -1.13 -6.75 6.30
N VAL A 116 -0.14 -5.90 6.00
CA VAL A 116 0.98 -6.23 5.10
C VAL A 116 1.79 -7.39 5.65
N ALA A 117 2.16 -7.33 6.93
CA ALA A 117 2.90 -8.38 7.61
C ALA A 117 2.20 -9.75 7.52
N ARG A 118 0.89 -9.79 7.82
CA ARG A 118 0.10 -11.02 7.69
C ARG A 118 0.04 -11.54 6.25
N ALA A 119 -0.23 -10.65 5.29
CA ALA A 119 -0.31 -11.05 3.88
C ALA A 119 1.02 -11.61 3.36
N LEU A 120 2.16 -11.08 3.84
CA LEU A 120 3.50 -11.58 3.52
C LEU A 120 3.81 -12.91 4.22
N ASP A 121 3.40 -13.06 5.48
CA ASP A 121 3.55 -14.30 6.25
C ASP A 121 2.74 -15.44 5.61
N ASP A 122 1.51 -15.16 5.15
CA ASP A 122 0.62 -16.13 4.48
C ASP A 122 1.17 -16.65 3.14
N VAL A 123 2.08 -15.90 2.51
CA VAL A 123 2.76 -16.28 1.25
C VAL A 123 4.21 -16.71 1.48
N GLU A 124 4.61 -16.88 2.75
CA GLU A 124 5.94 -17.32 3.19
C GLU A 124 7.11 -16.44 2.69
N LEU A 125 6.87 -15.13 2.53
CA LEU A 125 7.93 -14.18 2.17
C LEU A 125 8.65 -13.65 3.40
N GLY A 126 9.98 -13.67 3.37
CA GLY A 126 10.78 -12.94 4.35
C GLY A 126 10.42 -11.45 4.32
N ARG A 127 10.25 -10.83 5.49
CA ARG A 127 9.81 -9.43 5.59
C ARG A 127 10.53 -8.68 6.72
N PRO A 128 10.64 -7.35 6.63
CA PRO A 128 11.09 -6.53 7.75
C PRO A 128 10.10 -6.56 8.93
N SER A 129 10.44 -5.89 10.04
CA SER A 129 9.57 -5.74 11.21
C SER A 129 8.51 -4.65 11.06
N GLY A 130 8.69 -3.74 10.11
CA GLY A 130 7.88 -2.55 9.83
C GLY A 130 8.03 -2.14 8.37
N PHE A 131 7.38 -1.03 7.98
CA PHE A 131 7.71 -0.43 6.69
C PHE A 131 9.16 0.04 6.67
N SER A 132 9.89 -0.23 5.57
CA SER A 132 11.23 0.32 5.36
C SER A 132 11.17 1.85 5.23
N HIS A 133 10.07 2.34 4.64
CA HIS A 133 9.78 3.77 4.51
C HIS A 133 8.33 4.05 4.91
N GLU A 134 8.14 4.72 6.04
CA GLU A 134 6.82 5.15 6.54
C GLU A 134 6.45 6.53 6.00
N VAL A 135 5.20 6.66 5.55
CA VAL A 135 4.59 7.90 5.09
C VAL A 135 3.39 8.20 5.96
N VAL A 136 3.45 9.32 6.69
CA VAL A 136 2.38 9.72 7.61
C VAL A 136 1.44 10.69 6.90
N PHE A 137 0.31 10.18 6.41
CA PHE A 137 -0.71 10.98 5.74
C PHE A 137 -1.68 11.62 6.73
N ARG A 138 -2.00 12.91 6.54
CA ARG A 138 -3.02 13.65 7.29
C ARG A 138 -3.87 14.47 6.34
N ARG A 139 -5.11 14.70 6.71
CA ARG A 139 -5.99 15.64 6.02
C ARG A 139 -6.08 16.92 6.84
N CYS A 140 -5.70 18.05 6.26
CA CYS A 140 -5.68 19.32 6.99
C CYS A 140 -7.11 19.78 7.33
N PRO A 141 -7.47 20.06 8.60
CA PRO A 141 -8.78 20.60 8.94
C PRO A 141 -9.01 22.02 8.40
N GLY A 142 -7.95 22.79 8.14
CA GLY A 142 -8.02 24.14 7.59
C GLY A 142 -8.32 24.17 6.08
N CYS A 143 -7.40 23.63 5.27
CA CYS A 143 -7.52 23.69 3.81
C CYS A 143 -8.04 22.40 3.15
N GLN A 144 -8.30 21.34 3.92
CA GLN A 144 -8.79 20.03 3.45
C GLN A 144 -7.80 19.23 2.57
N GLU A 145 -6.59 19.75 2.31
CA GLU A 145 -5.55 19.06 1.55
C GLU A 145 -5.01 17.82 2.26
N HIS A 146 -4.61 16.81 1.48
CA HIS A 146 -3.86 15.67 1.97
C HIS A 146 -2.37 16.01 2.06
N ASN A 147 -1.86 15.99 3.29
CA ASN A 147 -0.50 16.35 3.64
C ASN A 147 0.31 15.11 4.05
N ILE A 148 1.60 15.11 3.72
CA ILE A 148 2.58 14.16 4.25
C ILE A 148 3.34 14.86 5.37
N VAL A 149 3.22 14.36 6.60
CA VAL A 149 4.02 14.81 7.74
C VAL A 149 5.48 14.40 7.52
N ARG A 150 6.40 15.36 7.63
CA ARG A 150 7.85 15.13 7.47
C ARG A 150 8.52 15.35 8.82
N GLU A 151 9.46 14.46 9.16
CA GLU A 151 10.29 14.59 10.37
C GLU A 151 9.50 14.74 11.69
N GLY A 152 8.25 14.26 11.70
CA GLY A 152 7.35 14.39 12.86
C GLY A 152 6.73 15.78 13.05
N ASP A 153 6.89 16.70 12.09
CA ASP A 153 6.32 18.05 12.16
C ASP A 153 4.87 18.07 11.64
N PHE A 154 3.91 18.17 12.56
CA PHE A 154 2.48 18.14 12.28
C PHE A 154 1.95 19.51 11.85
N VAL A 155 2.52 20.07 10.79
CA VAL A 155 2.10 21.34 10.18
C VAL A 155 1.76 21.12 8.71
N CYS A 156 0.64 21.69 8.27
CA CYS A 156 0.20 21.62 6.88
C CYS A 156 1.12 22.45 5.98
N VAL A 157 1.76 21.83 5.00
CA VAL A 157 2.66 22.55 4.08
C VAL A 157 1.93 23.52 3.14
N PHE A 158 0.61 23.36 3.01
CA PHE A 158 -0.21 24.18 2.11
C PHE A 158 -0.72 25.47 2.75
N CYS A 159 -1.08 25.44 4.03
CA CYS A 159 -1.70 26.59 4.72
C CYS A 159 -1.10 26.93 6.10
N GLY A 160 -0.12 26.16 6.57
CA GLY A 160 0.55 26.39 7.86
C GLY A 160 -0.27 26.03 9.10
N SER A 161 -1.48 25.47 8.95
CA SER A 161 -2.30 25.04 10.09
C SER A 161 -1.79 23.73 10.71
N ASP A 162 -2.03 23.56 12.00
CA ASP A 162 -1.72 22.32 12.71
C ASP A 162 -2.47 21.11 12.12
N LEU A 163 -1.78 19.98 12.06
CA LEU A 163 -2.33 18.70 11.60
C LEU A 163 -2.66 17.78 12.79
N PRO A 164 -3.70 16.95 12.67
CA PRO A 164 -4.04 16.00 13.72
C PRO A 164 -2.93 14.97 13.98
N ALA A 165 -2.69 14.65 15.25
CA ALA A 165 -1.74 13.61 15.65
C ALA A 165 -2.18 12.22 15.18
N THR A 166 -3.48 11.95 15.15
CA THR A 166 -4.07 10.69 14.66
C THR A 166 -4.46 10.79 13.19
N TRP A 167 -4.39 9.67 12.48
CA TRP A 167 -4.84 9.59 11.10
C TRP A 167 -6.32 9.99 10.96
N ASN A 168 -6.62 10.84 9.96
CA ASN A 168 -7.94 11.45 9.76
C ASN A 168 -8.32 11.62 8.28
N VAL A 169 -7.65 10.90 7.37
CA VAL A 169 -7.81 11.13 5.92
C VAL A 169 -9.19 10.70 5.42
N ASP A 170 -9.64 9.54 5.88
CA ASP A 170 -10.97 9.02 5.59
C ASP A 170 -11.60 8.36 6.82
N PRO A 171 -12.04 9.16 7.81
CA PRO A 171 -12.68 8.62 8.99
C PRO A 171 -13.91 7.80 8.58
N ALA A 172 -14.13 6.68 9.26
CA ALA A 172 -15.43 6.03 9.22
C ALA A 172 -16.42 7.00 9.87
N GLU A 173 -17.51 7.33 9.17
CA GLU A 173 -18.65 8.03 9.76
C GLU A 173 -19.25 7.21 10.92
#